data_AF-A0A519QNY7-F1
#
_entry.id   AF-A0A519QNY7-F1
#
_cell.length_a   1.000
_cell.length_b   1.000
_cell.length_c   1.000
_cell.angle_alpha   90.00
_cell.angle_beta   90.00
_cell.angle_gamma   90.00
#
_symmetry.space_group_name_H-M   'P 1'
#
loop_
_entity.id
_entity.type
_entity.pdbx_description
1 polymer ?
#
loop_
_entity_poly.entity_id
_entity_poly.type
_entity_poly.pdbx_seq_one_letter_code
_entity_poly.pdbx_strand_id
1 'polypeptide(L)'
;MRAAIARAAQATGVDFNYLLAQAKIESSLNPGAKAPTSSAAGLYQFTNGTWLRTLEKHGGDHGMGWADGMIDGGRVNDPSARSQIMAMRYDADTSALMAAELANDNKADLTAVLGREPDAAELYMAHFLGSAGAREFLTALQANPGQSAAAILPKAAAANRGIFFDGGVPRSVAGVMELMRTKVSNAMESGGLPPMDYDTGFGMTQLANFQPQGQPEVTGGPIARQFAAARQEMTDVQPGRRSMAETLQNAFAAASPGGAATVPANIRAAYGQLQKFGM
;
A
#
# COMPACT_ATOMS: atom_id res chain seq x y z
N MET A 1 -6.82 -1.72 12.75
CA MET A 1 -7.06 -1.34 11.33
C MET A 1 -8.50 -0.91 11.09
N ARG A 2 -9.51 -1.81 11.18
CA ARG A 2 -10.93 -1.43 10.97
C ARG A 2 -11.40 -0.21 11.78
N ALA A 3 -10.98 -0.08 13.04
CA ALA A 3 -11.34 1.09 13.86
C ALA A 3 -10.78 2.43 13.33
N ALA A 4 -9.54 2.44 12.83
CA ALA A 4 -8.95 3.63 12.21
C ALA A 4 -9.70 4.03 10.93
N ILE A 5 -10.04 3.03 10.10
CA ILE A 5 -10.84 3.21 8.89
C ILE A 5 -12.25 3.73 9.24
N ALA A 6 -12.88 3.20 10.27
CA ALA A 6 -14.20 3.65 10.73
C ALA A 6 -14.18 5.09 11.24
N ARG A 7 -13.14 5.47 12.01
CA ARG A 7 -12.95 6.86 12.44
C ARG A 7 -12.77 7.81 11.27
N ALA A 8 -11.94 7.44 10.29
CA ALA A 8 -11.73 8.25 9.10
C ALA A 8 -13.01 8.41 8.28
N ALA A 9 -13.76 7.33 8.07
CA ALA A 9 -15.07 7.35 7.41
C ALA A 9 -16.04 8.30 8.14
N GLN A 10 -16.12 8.19 9.47
CA GLN A 10 -16.97 9.04 10.28
C GLN A 10 -16.57 10.52 10.23
N ALA A 11 -15.27 10.81 10.28
CA ALA A 11 -14.74 12.18 10.30
C ALA A 11 -14.92 12.92 8.97
N THR A 12 -14.85 12.20 7.85
CA THR A 12 -14.78 12.80 6.50
C THR A 12 -16.03 12.57 5.65
N GLY A 13 -16.95 11.70 6.11
CA GLY A 13 -18.16 11.33 5.37
C GLY A 13 -17.93 10.33 4.22
N VAL A 14 -16.70 9.86 3.99
CA VAL A 14 -16.41 8.83 2.98
C VAL A 14 -16.95 7.47 3.43
N ASP A 15 -17.50 6.70 2.49
CA ASP A 15 -18.04 5.37 2.78
C ASP A 15 -16.97 4.43 3.39
N PHE A 16 -17.35 3.80 4.51
CA PHE A 16 -16.46 2.88 5.23
C PHE A 16 -16.05 1.68 4.38
N ASN A 17 -16.98 1.10 3.61
CA ASN A 17 -16.70 -0.09 2.81
C ASN A 17 -15.76 0.22 1.66
N TYR A 18 -15.87 1.40 1.06
CA TYR A 18 -14.93 1.92 0.09
C TYR A 18 -13.52 2.04 0.69
N LEU A 19 -13.37 2.72 1.84
CA LEU A 19 -12.05 2.87 2.48
C LEU A 19 -11.46 1.52 2.91
N LEU A 20 -12.29 0.59 3.38
CA LEU A 20 -11.87 -0.76 3.72
C LEU A 20 -11.42 -1.54 2.48
N ALA A 21 -12.18 -1.46 1.39
CA ALA A 21 -11.86 -2.11 0.12
C ALA A 21 -10.55 -1.58 -0.46
N GLN A 22 -10.35 -0.26 -0.46
CA GLN A 22 -9.11 0.37 -0.90
C GLN A 22 -7.92 -0.11 -0.05
N ALA A 23 -8.01 -0.10 1.29
CA ALA A 23 -6.93 -0.58 2.15
C ALA A 23 -6.57 -2.07 1.93
N LYS A 24 -7.58 -2.93 1.68
CA LYS A 24 -7.35 -4.34 1.33
C LYS A 24 -6.61 -4.47 0.00
N ILE A 25 -7.08 -3.74 -0.99
CA ILE A 25 -6.52 -3.72 -2.33
C ILE A 25 -5.05 -3.26 -2.31
N GLU A 26 -4.75 -2.19 -1.58
CA GLU A 26 -3.44 -1.54 -1.60
C GLU A 26 -2.40 -2.28 -0.74
N SER A 27 -2.79 -2.75 0.44
CA SER A 27 -1.83 -3.29 1.42
C SER A 27 -2.25 -4.60 2.07
N SER A 28 -3.40 -5.18 1.69
CA SER A 28 -4.01 -6.29 2.45
C SER A 28 -4.23 -5.94 3.94
N LEU A 29 -4.60 -4.68 4.22
CA LEU A 29 -4.77 -4.12 5.56
C LEU A 29 -3.47 -4.06 6.40
N ASN A 30 -2.30 -4.05 5.76
CA ASN A 30 -1.02 -3.95 6.44
C ASN A 30 -0.52 -2.49 6.49
N PRO A 31 -0.53 -1.82 7.65
CA PRO A 31 -0.02 -0.45 7.76
C PRO A 31 1.51 -0.36 7.58
N GLY A 32 2.23 -1.47 7.73
CA GLY A 32 3.68 -1.55 7.49
C GLY A 32 4.05 -1.85 6.03
N ALA A 33 3.08 -1.93 5.11
CA ALA A 33 3.35 -2.26 3.71
C ALA A 33 4.26 -1.23 3.04
N LYS A 34 5.16 -1.71 2.17
CA LYS A 34 6.06 -0.89 1.38
C LYS A 34 6.26 -1.52 0.01
N ALA A 35 6.04 -0.74 -1.04
CA ALA A 35 6.26 -1.21 -2.40
C ALA A 35 7.78 -1.33 -2.68
N PRO A 36 8.23 -2.41 -3.34
CA PRO A 36 9.64 -2.60 -3.66
C PRO A 36 10.11 -1.71 -4.83
N THR A 37 9.19 -1.29 -5.71
CA THR A 37 9.48 -0.59 -6.97
C THR A 37 9.10 0.89 -6.95
N SER A 38 8.57 1.40 -5.84
CA SER A 38 8.12 2.78 -5.74
C SER A 38 8.24 3.31 -4.31
N SER A 39 7.89 4.59 -4.12
CA SER A 39 7.85 5.22 -2.79
C SER A 39 6.54 4.97 -2.04
N ALA A 40 5.66 4.15 -2.59
CA ALA A 40 4.36 3.83 -2.01
C ALA A 40 4.52 3.03 -0.71
N ALA A 41 3.88 3.50 0.35
CA ALA A 41 3.98 2.91 1.68
C ALA A 41 2.72 3.14 2.51
N GLY A 42 2.53 2.30 3.52
CA GLY A 42 1.43 2.42 4.47
C GLY A 42 0.18 1.68 4.05
N LEU A 43 -0.86 1.83 4.88
CA LEU A 43 -2.15 1.16 4.72
C LEU A 43 -2.81 1.42 3.35
N TYR A 44 -2.61 2.63 2.80
CA TYR A 44 -3.16 3.09 1.52
C TYR A 44 -2.08 3.36 0.46
N GLN A 45 -0.86 2.83 0.64
CA GLN A 45 0.21 2.88 -0.37
C GLN A 45 0.50 4.30 -0.92
N PHE A 46 0.47 5.32 -0.06
CA PHE A 46 0.77 6.69 -0.45
C PHE A 46 2.19 6.84 -1.00
N THR A 47 2.34 7.43 -2.18
CA THR A 47 3.65 7.88 -2.69
C THR A 47 4.15 9.09 -1.91
N ASN A 48 5.46 9.37 -1.98
CA ASN A 48 6.04 10.52 -1.29
C ASN A 48 5.36 11.85 -1.65
N GLY A 49 5.12 12.07 -2.95
CA GLY A 49 4.55 13.33 -3.43
C GLY A 49 3.06 13.45 -3.10
N THR A 50 2.30 12.37 -3.24
CA THR A 50 0.87 12.38 -2.88
C THR A 50 0.70 12.62 -1.39
N TRP A 51 1.49 11.95 -0.54
CA TRP A 51 1.44 12.12 0.90
C TRP A 51 1.63 13.56 1.35
N LEU A 52 2.70 14.20 0.87
CA LEU A 52 3.02 15.56 1.27
C LEU A 52 1.95 16.55 0.82
N ARG A 53 1.44 16.43 -0.41
CA ARG A 53 0.35 17.30 -0.89
C ARG A 53 -0.96 17.10 -0.12
N THR A 54 -1.29 15.86 0.24
CA THR A 54 -2.51 15.58 1.01
C THR A 54 -2.40 16.11 2.44
N LEU A 55 -1.25 15.92 3.10
CA LEU A 55 -1.01 16.49 4.43
C LEU A 55 -0.94 18.01 4.44
N GLU A 56 -0.32 18.64 3.45
CA GLU A 56 -0.28 20.10 3.30
C GLU A 56 -1.68 20.69 3.09
N LYS A 57 -2.58 19.92 2.47
CA LYS A 57 -3.94 20.40 2.21
C LYS A 57 -4.88 20.19 3.40
N HIS A 58 -4.78 19.05 4.07
CA HIS A 58 -5.79 18.59 5.04
C HIS A 58 -5.24 18.30 6.43
N GLY A 59 -3.92 18.37 6.62
CA GLY A 59 -3.28 18.03 7.90
C GLY A 59 -3.79 18.91 9.04
N GLY A 60 -3.95 20.21 8.79
CA GLY A 60 -4.51 21.16 9.75
C GLY A 60 -5.90 20.76 10.27
N ASP A 61 -6.79 20.31 9.40
CA ASP A 61 -8.17 19.94 9.72
C ASP A 61 -8.26 18.75 10.69
N HIS A 62 -7.23 17.91 10.70
CA HIS A 62 -7.15 16.70 11.51
C HIS A 62 -6.16 16.79 12.66
N GLY A 63 -5.83 18.01 13.11
CA GLY A 63 -4.95 18.24 14.27
C GLY A 63 -3.46 18.03 13.98
N MET A 64 -3.07 17.94 12.70
CA MET A 64 -1.69 17.80 12.24
C MET A 64 -1.15 19.11 11.64
N GLY A 65 -1.63 20.26 12.13
CA GLY A 65 -1.17 21.57 11.67
C GLY A 65 0.34 21.80 11.80
N TRP A 66 1.01 21.08 12.71
CA TRP A 66 2.47 21.09 12.81
C TRP A 66 3.17 20.46 11.59
N ALA A 67 2.57 19.42 11.00
CA ALA A 67 3.13 18.71 9.86
C ALA A 67 2.84 19.47 8.57
N ASP A 68 1.59 19.91 8.42
CA ASP A 68 1.13 20.80 7.35
C ASP A 68 2.01 22.05 7.26
N GLY A 69 2.17 22.81 8.35
CA GLY A 69 2.97 24.04 8.36
C GLY A 69 4.48 23.87 8.11
N MET A 70 4.97 22.63 8.05
CA MET A 70 6.36 22.28 7.68
C MET A 70 6.50 21.89 6.21
N ILE A 71 5.39 21.75 5.49
CA ILE A 71 5.35 21.41 4.07
C ILE A 71 5.17 22.71 3.28
N ASP A 72 6.03 22.91 2.28
CA ASP A 72 6.00 24.04 1.36
C ASP A 72 6.07 23.53 -0.08
N GLY A 73 4.95 23.63 -0.80
CA GLY A 73 4.84 23.19 -2.19
C GLY A 73 5.12 21.69 -2.35
N GLY A 74 4.65 20.88 -1.40
CA GLY A 74 4.91 19.44 -1.36
C GLY A 74 6.34 19.05 -1.00
N ARG A 75 7.10 19.94 -0.33
CA ARG A 75 8.48 19.69 0.13
C ARG A 75 8.62 19.99 1.62
N VAL A 76 9.52 19.28 2.29
CA VAL A 76 9.88 19.53 3.69
C VAL A 76 11.38 19.76 3.73
N ASN A 77 11.79 20.95 4.16
CA ASN A 77 13.19 21.39 4.12
C ASN A 77 14.03 20.78 5.24
N ASP A 78 13.48 20.69 6.45
CA ASP A 78 14.18 20.07 7.58
C ASP A 78 14.21 18.53 7.43
N PRO A 79 15.39 17.88 7.38
CA PRO A 79 15.48 16.45 7.18
C PRO A 79 14.86 15.62 8.30
N SER A 80 14.89 16.12 9.54
CA SER A 80 14.36 15.39 10.70
C SER A 80 12.83 15.42 10.70
N ALA A 81 12.23 16.58 10.44
CA ALA A 81 10.80 16.76 10.24
C ALA A 81 10.32 15.95 9.03
N ARG A 82 11.09 15.97 7.93
CA ARG A 82 10.78 15.15 6.75
C ARG A 82 10.70 13.67 7.12
N SER A 83 11.65 13.14 7.89
CA SER A 83 11.60 11.74 8.30
C SER A 83 10.33 11.41 9.10
N GLN A 84 9.98 12.27 10.06
CA GLN A 84 8.78 12.11 10.90
C GLN A 84 7.50 12.18 10.07
N ILE A 85 7.34 13.21 9.25
CA ILE A 85 6.19 13.40 8.36
C ILE A 85 6.02 12.21 7.42
N MET A 86 7.10 11.69 6.86
CA MET A 86 7.03 10.54 5.95
C MET A 86 6.72 9.23 6.66
N ALA A 87 7.07 9.10 7.94
CA ALA A 87 6.78 7.93 8.77
C ALA A 87 5.30 7.84 9.16
N MET A 88 4.59 8.96 9.22
CA MET A 88 3.15 9.00 9.50
C MET A 88 2.31 8.20 8.48
N ARG A 89 2.84 7.88 7.28
CA ARG A 89 2.18 6.94 6.35
C ARG A 89 1.94 5.55 6.92
N TYR A 90 2.80 5.13 7.85
CA TYR A 90 2.69 3.83 8.52
C TYR A 90 1.78 3.88 9.76
N ASP A 91 1.34 5.07 10.17
CA ASP A 91 0.32 5.21 11.20
C ASP A 91 -1.07 4.98 10.59
N ALA A 92 -1.83 4.05 11.14
CA ALA A 92 -3.09 3.60 10.53
C ALA A 92 -4.18 4.67 10.58
N ASP A 93 -4.24 5.46 11.66
CA ASP A 93 -5.22 6.54 11.81
C ASP A 93 -4.94 7.67 10.84
N THR A 94 -3.70 8.15 10.82
CA THR A 94 -3.28 9.22 9.93
C THR A 94 -3.40 8.83 8.46
N SER A 95 -2.95 7.62 8.11
CA SER A 95 -3.05 7.11 6.75
C SER A 95 -4.51 6.99 6.29
N ALA A 96 -5.41 6.56 7.18
CA ALA A 96 -6.84 6.45 6.86
C ALA A 96 -7.51 7.82 6.69
N LEU A 97 -7.22 8.80 7.55
CA LEU A 97 -7.75 10.15 7.42
C LEU A 97 -7.29 10.79 6.10
N MET A 98 -6.00 10.75 5.81
CA MET A 98 -5.48 11.31 4.55
C MET A 98 -6.00 10.55 3.32
N ALA A 99 -6.22 9.24 3.40
CA ALA A 99 -6.83 8.48 2.30
C ALA A 99 -8.28 8.90 2.05
N ALA A 100 -9.04 9.16 3.12
CA ALA A 100 -10.40 9.65 3.02
C ALA A 100 -10.46 11.07 2.45
N GLU A 101 -9.58 11.97 2.88
CA GLU A 101 -9.52 13.32 2.31
C GLU A 101 -9.09 13.34 0.84
N LEU A 102 -8.11 12.50 0.48
CA LEU A 102 -7.75 12.31 -0.93
C LEU A 102 -8.93 11.74 -1.75
N ALA A 103 -9.76 10.88 -1.15
CA ALA A 103 -10.96 10.39 -1.79
C ALA A 103 -12.00 11.51 -1.98
N ASN A 104 -12.20 12.40 -1.00
CA ASN A 104 -13.06 13.57 -1.15
C ASN A 104 -12.57 14.53 -2.25
N ASP A 105 -11.27 14.79 -2.31
CA ASP A 105 -10.66 15.60 -3.37
C ASP A 105 -10.92 14.99 -4.75
N ASN A 106 -10.67 13.70 -4.90
CA ASN A 106 -10.94 12.99 -6.14
C ASN A 106 -12.44 12.98 -6.48
N LYS A 107 -13.32 12.81 -5.49
CA LYS A 107 -14.76 12.84 -5.68
C LYS A 107 -15.22 14.18 -6.24
N ALA A 108 -14.72 15.29 -5.68
CA ALA A 108 -15.02 16.63 -6.18
C ALA A 108 -14.52 16.83 -7.62
N ASP A 109 -13.26 16.46 -7.91
CA ASP A 109 -12.66 16.57 -9.23
C ASP A 109 -13.41 15.76 -10.30
N LEU A 110 -13.81 14.52 -9.96
CA LEU A 110 -14.52 13.65 -10.89
C LEU A 110 -15.99 14.06 -11.08
N THR A 111 -16.65 14.58 -10.04
CA THR A 111 -18.04 15.06 -10.16
C THR A 111 -18.15 16.17 -11.22
N ALA A 112 -17.14 17.06 -11.30
CA ALA A 112 -17.09 18.11 -12.32
C ALA A 112 -17.00 17.57 -13.76
N VAL A 113 -16.43 16.37 -13.95
CA VAL A 113 -16.34 15.71 -15.26
C VAL A 113 -17.57 14.85 -15.55
N LEU A 114 -18.08 14.15 -14.53
CA LEU A 114 -19.16 13.17 -14.69
C LEU A 114 -20.56 13.80 -14.69
N GLY A 115 -20.74 14.99 -14.09
CA GLY A 115 -22.06 15.59 -13.87
C GLY A 115 -22.92 14.84 -12.84
N ARG A 116 -22.34 13.86 -12.17
CA ARG A 116 -22.91 13.03 -11.09
C ARG A 116 -21.80 12.62 -10.13
N GLU A 117 -22.16 12.12 -8.96
CA GLU A 117 -21.16 11.52 -8.09
C GLU A 117 -20.48 10.31 -8.78
N PRO A 118 -19.15 10.17 -8.65
CA PRO A 118 -18.45 8.97 -9.09
C PRO A 118 -18.83 7.78 -8.21
N ASP A 119 -18.93 6.61 -8.81
CA ASP A 119 -19.03 5.37 -8.03
C ASP A 119 -17.68 4.95 -7.45
N ALA A 120 -17.67 3.90 -6.62
CA ALA A 120 -16.47 3.41 -5.95
C ALA A 120 -15.34 3.00 -6.91
N ALA A 121 -15.66 2.49 -8.10
CA ALA A 121 -14.65 2.07 -9.09
C ALA A 121 -14.07 3.28 -9.84
N GLU A 122 -14.90 4.27 -10.17
CA GLU A 122 -14.48 5.54 -10.75
C GLU A 122 -13.61 6.33 -9.76
N LEU A 123 -13.98 6.33 -8.48
CA LEU A 123 -13.19 6.96 -7.42
C LEU A 123 -11.84 6.25 -7.22
N TYR A 124 -11.84 4.91 -7.23
CA TYR A 124 -10.60 4.13 -7.19
C TYR A 124 -9.73 4.34 -8.44
N MET A 125 -10.34 4.61 -9.59
CA MET A 125 -9.59 4.97 -10.81
C MET A 125 -8.79 6.26 -10.61
N ALA A 126 -9.34 7.27 -9.92
CA ALA A 126 -8.60 8.48 -9.56
C ALA A 126 -7.47 8.22 -8.55
N HIS A 127 -7.63 7.28 -7.63
CA HIS A 127 -6.53 6.85 -6.78
C HIS A 127 -5.39 6.22 -7.60
N PHE A 128 -5.73 5.34 -8.55
CA PHE A 128 -4.77 4.60 -9.36
C PHE A 128 -4.03 5.44 -10.41
N LEU A 129 -4.76 6.27 -11.17
CA LEU A 129 -4.20 7.10 -12.25
C LEU A 129 -3.77 8.49 -11.80
N GLY A 130 -4.16 8.89 -10.60
CA GLY A 130 -4.23 10.30 -10.20
C GLY A 130 -5.43 11.02 -10.83
N SER A 131 -5.87 12.11 -10.21
CA SER A 131 -7.04 12.90 -10.65
C SER A 131 -7.00 13.26 -12.13
N ALA A 132 -5.89 13.82 -12.63
CA ALA A 132 -5.77 14.22 -14.04
C ALA A 132 -5.97 13.05 -15.01
N GLY A 133 -5.30 11.91 -14.77
CA GLY A 133 -5.41 10.72 -15.61
C GLY A 133 -6.80 10.09 -15.55
N ALA A 134 -7.45 10.10 -14.39
CA ALA A 134 -8.82 9.61 -14.27
C ALA A 134 -9.85 10.52 -14.96
N ARG A 135 -9.68 11.84 -14.92
CA ARG A 135 -10.54 12.76 -15.71
C ARG A 135 -10.42 12.50 -17.20
N GLU A 136 -9.19 12.38 -17.72
CA GLU A 136 -8.94 12.04 -19.12
C GLU A 136 -9.55 10.69 -19.49
N PHE A 137 -9.32 9.68 -18.66
CA PHE A 137 -9.84 8.33 -18.86
C PHE A 137 -11.38 8.28 -18.84
N LEU A 138 -12.04 8.92 -17.87
CA LEU A 138 -13.49 8.90 -17.72
C LEU A 138 -14.19 9.75 -18.80
N THR A 139 -13.54 10.83 -19.25
CA THR A 139 -14.00 11.57 -20.45
C THR A 139 -13.94 10.67 -21.68
N ALA A 140 -12.83 9.95 -21.87
CA ALA A 140 -12.68 8.99 -22.96
C ALA A 140 -13.71 7.85 -22.88
N LEU A 141 -14.05 7.39 -21.66
CA LEU A 141 -15.08 6.38 -21.43
C LEU A 141 -16.46 6.87 -21.88
N GLN A 142 -16.84 8.10 -21.53
CA GLN A 142 -18.12 8.68 -21.95
C GLN A 142 -18.20 8.90 -23.46
N ALA A 143 -17.10 9.31 -24.09
CA ALA A 143 -17.07 9.64 -25.51
C ALA A 143 -17.01 8.40 -26.42
N ASN A 144 -16.10 7.47 -26.15
CA ASN A 144 -15.93 6.24 -26.91
C ASN A 144 -15.36 5.12 -26.01
N PRO A 145 -16.21 4.29 -25.40
CA PRO A 145 -15.77 3.23 -24.50
C PRO A 145 -14.92 2.15 -25.19
N GLY A 146 -15.04 2.01 -26.51
CA GLY A 146 -14.34 0.99 -27.30
C GLY A 146 -12.90 1.36 -27.69
N GLN A 147 -12.48 2.61 -27.49
CA GLN A 147 -11.12 3.04 -27.84
C GLN A 147 -10.07 2.43 -26.92
N SER A 148 -8.82 2.33 -27.40
CA SER A 148 -7.70 1.76 -26.65
C SER A 148 -7.34 2.61 -25.43
N ALA A 149 -7.43 2.05 -24.23
CA ALA A 149 -7.01 2.74 -23.01
C ALA A 149 -5.51 3.04 -22.99
N ALA A 150 -4.71 2.16 -23.61
CA ALA A 150 -3.27 2.35 -23.71
C ALA A 150 -2.87 3.48 -24.67
N ALA A 151 -3.72 3.80 -25.65
CA ALA A 151 -3.51 4.94 -26.54
C ALA A 151 -3.79 6.27 -25.84
N ILE A 152 -4.79 6.31 -24.95
CA ILE A 152 -5.13 7.51 -24.16
C ILE A 152 -4.08 7.75 -23.08
N LEU A 153 -3.70 6.70 -22.33
CA LEU A 153 -2.78 6.82 -21.20
C LEU A 153 -1.50 5.99 -21.37
N PRO A 154 -0.61 6.34 -22.33
CA PRO A 154 0.54 5.50 -22.68
C PRO A 154 1.51 5.29 -21.52
N LYS A 155 1.73 6.31 -20.68
CA LYS A 155 2.59 6.21 -19.50
C LYS A 155 2.03 5.27 -18.44
N ALA A 156 0.73 5.39 -18.14
CA ALA A 156 0.06 4.50 -17.19
C ALA A 156 0.02 3.06 -17.70
N ALA A 157 -0.22 2.88 -18.99
CA ALA A 157 -0.23 1.57 -19.65
C ALA A 157 1.15 0.89 -19.64
N ALA A 158 2.22 1.64 -19.85
CA ALA A 158 3.58 1.13 -19.73
C ALA A 158 3.92 0.67 -18.30
N ALA A 159 3.53 1.46 -17.29
CA ALA A 159 3.77 1.14 -15.88
C ALA A 159 2.88 -0.01 -15.37
N ASN A 160 1.69 -0.22 -15.95
CA ASN A 160 0.68 -1.14 -15.44
C ASN A 160 0.15 -2.07 -16.53
N ARG A 161 1.06 -2.81 -17.19
CA ARG A 161 0.72 -3.65 -18.34
C ARG A 161 -0.43 -4.64 -18.06
N GLY A 162 -0.46 -5.24 -16.87
CA GLY A 162 -1.51 -6.18 -16.48
C GLY A 162 -2.93 -5.58 -16.38
N ILE A 163 -3.04 -4.24 -16.29
CA ILE A 163 -4.32 -3.51 -16.28
C ILE A 163 -4.71 -3.08 -17.69
N PHE A 164 -3.75 -2.58 -18.47
CA PHE A 164 -4.04 -2.00 -19.79
C PHE A 164 -3.98 -2.99 -20.95
N PHE A 165 -3.46 -4.19 -20.75
CA PHE A 165 -3.31 -5.21 -21.80
C PHE A 165 -3.80 -6.58 -21.32
N ASP A 166 -4.26 -7.39 -22.26
CA ASP A 166 -4.56 -8.80 -22.09
C ASP A 166 -3.82 -9.62 -23.16
N GLY A 167 -2.94 -10.53 -22.75
CA GLY A 167 -2.09 -11.26 -23.71
C GLY A 167 -1.25 -10.38 -24.63
N GLY A 168 -0.97 -9.12 -24.24
CA GLY A 168 -0.28 -8.13 -25.07
C GLY A 168 -1.21 -7.28 -25.97
N VAL A 169 -2.49 -7.62 -26.07
CA VAL A 169 -3.52 -6.85 -26.78
C VAL A 169 -4.00 -5.69 -25.89
N PRO A 170 -4.04 -4.44 -26.37
CA PRO A 170 -4.56 -3.33 -25.59
C PRO A 170 -6.04 -3.51 -25.23
N ARG A 171 -6.38 -3.32 -23.95
CA ARG A 171 -7.79 -3.25 -23.52
C ARG A 171 -8.42 -1.94 -23.97
N SER A 172 -9.72 -1.98 -24.21
CA SER A 172 -10.53 -0.77 -24.37
C SER A 172 -10.66 -0.02 -23.04
N VAL A 173 -11.07 1.25 -23.09
CA VAL A 173 -11.39 2.05 -21.90
C VAL A 173 -12.48 1.35 -21.07
N ALA A 174 -13.53 0.83 -21.71
CA ALA A 174 -14.56 0.03 -21.04
C ALA A 174 -13.99 -1.23 -20.38
N GLY A 175 -13.10 -1.95 -21.06
CA GLY A 175 -12.48 -3.16 -20.52
C GLY A 175 -11.61 -2.90 -19.30
N VAL A 176 -10.89 -1.77 -19.27
CA VAL A 176 -10.13 -1.34 -18.08
C VAL A 176 -11.06 -0.98 -16.93
N MET A 177 -12.18 -0.28 -17.18
CA MET A 177 -13.15 0.02 -16.12
C MET A 177 -13.79 -1.23 -15.54
N GLU A 178 -14.18 -2.17 -16.38
CA GLU A 178 -14.83 -3.40 -15.91
C GLU A 178 -13.89 -4.20 -14.99
N LEU A 179 -12.62 -4.27 -15.37
CA LEU A 179 -11.59 -4.89 -14.53
C LEU A 179 -11.47 -4.18 -13.16
N MET A 180 -11.44 -2.85 -13.14
CA MET A 180 -11.37 -2.09 -11.89
C MET A 180 -12.64 -2.26 -11.05
N ARG A 181 -13.81 -2.24 -11.68
CA ARG A 181 -15.10 -2.43 -11.02
C ARG A 181 -15.17 -3.80 -10.35
N THR A 182 -14.76 -4.85 -11.06
CA THR A 182 -14.65 -6.21 -10.50
C THR A 182 -13.70 -6.24 -9.30
N LYS A 183 -12.51 -5.61 -9.42
CA LYS A 183 -11.51 -5.58 -8.35
C LYS A 183 -12.03 -4.88 -7.08
N VAL A 184 -12.69 -3.74 -7.23
CA VAL A 184 -13.27 -2.97 -6.11
C VAL A 184 -14.46 -3.70 -5.50
N SER A 185 -15.38 -4.23 -6.31
CA SER A 185 -16.57 -4.94 -5.83
C SER A 185 -16.18 -6.15 -4.98
N ASN A 186 -15.24 -6.98 -5.44
CA ASN A 186 -14.73 -8.12 -4.67
C ASN A 186 -14.13 -7.71 -3.30
N ALA A 187 -13.46 -6.56 -3.25
CA ALA A 187 -12.86 -6.05 -2.02
C ALA A 187 -13.91 -5.49 -1.04
N MET A 188 -15.00 -4.90 -1.57
CA MET A 188 -16.14 -4.42 -0.79
C MET A 188 -16.98 -5.58 -0.24
N GLU A 189 -17.29 -6.59 -1.06
CA GLU A 189 -18.09 -7.76 -0.66
C GLU A 189 -17.41 -8.59 0.43
N SER A 190 -16.10 -8.83 0.31
CA SER A 190 -15.31 -9.51 1.35
C SER A 190 -15.19 -8.69 2.66
N GLY A 191 -15.71 -7.46 2.70
CA GLY A 191 -15.58 -6.50 3.79
C GLY A 191 -16.83 -6.29 4.63
N GLY A 192 -17.99 -6.67 4.08
CA GLY A 192 -19.29 -6.51 4.73
C GLY A 192 -19.31 -7.20 6.09
N LEU A 193 -19.73 -6.46 7.12
CA LEU A 193 -20.31 -7.10 8.29
C LEU A 193 -21.59 -7.82 7.80
N PRO A 194 -21.92 -9.03 8.30
CA PRO A 194 -23.28 -9.51 8.14
C PRO A 194 -24.24 -8.44 8.70
N PRO A 195 -25.47 -8.29 8.15
CA PRO A 195 -26.44 -7.37 8.73
C PRO A 195 -26.58 -7.70 10.21
N MET A 196 -26.31 -6.71 11.07
CA MET A 196 -26.58 -6.81 12.50
C MET A 196 -28.09 -6.82 12.65
N ASP A 197 -28.66 -8.01 12.59
CA ASP A 197 -30.04 -8.27 12.97
C ASP A 197 -30.11 -8.20 14.49
N TYR A 198 -30.76 -7.15 14.99
CA TYR A 198 -31.03 -6.97 16.41
C TYR A 198 -32.37 -7.63 16.74
N ASP A 199 -32.44 -8.96 16.66
CA ASP A 199 -33.59 -9.66 17.25
C ASP A 199 -33.30 -11.11 17.70
N THR A 200 -33.72 -11.38 18.94
CA THR A 200 -33.88 -12.65 19.67
C THR A 200 -32.69 -13.61 19.84
N GLY A 201 -32.29 -13.82 21.10
CA GLY A 201 -31.25 -14.75 21.49
C GLY A 201 -31.68 -16.22 21.56
N PHE A 202 -30.72 -17.14 21.49
CA PHE A 202 -30.62 -18.39 22.25
C PHE A 202 -29.30 -19.11 21.88
N GLY A 203 -28.54 -19.55 22.89
CA GLY A 203 -27.77 -20.81 22.84
C GLY A 203 -26.32 -20.78 22.35
N MET A 204 -25.38 -20.60 23.27
CA MET A 204 -24.04 -21.21 23.15
C MET A 204 -24.16 -22.74 23.31
N THR A 205 -24.00 -23.51 22.23
CA THR A 205 -23.45 -24.88 22.33
C THR A 205 -22.87 -25.36 21.00
N GLN A 206 -21.70 -26.00 21.10
CA GLN A 206 -20.96 -26.78 20.09
C GLN A 206 -19.82 -26.09 19.33
N LEU A 207 -18.68 -25.99 20.02
CA LEU A 207 -17.43 -26.47 19.43
C LEU A 207 -17.43 -28.00 19.43
N ALA A 208 -17.15 -28.64 18.30
CA ALA A 208 -16.22 -29.78 18.18
C ALA A 208 -16.15 -30.31 16.74
N ASN A 209 -14.93 -30.67 16.35
CA ASN A 209 -14.51 -31.42 15.15
C ASN A 209 -14.28 -30.64 13.86
N PHE A 210 -13.07 -30.09 13.72
CA PHE A 210 -12.30 -30.19 12.48
C PHE A 210 -10.81 -30.38 12.80
N GLN A 211 -10.24 -31.47 12.26
CA GLN A 211 -8.80 -31.77 12.26
C GLN A 211 -8.07 -30.86 11.25
N PRO A 212 -6.79 -30.50 11.45
CA PRO A 212 -6.05 -29.70 10.48
C PRO A 212 -5.48 -30.62 9.39
N GLN A 213 -6.05 -30.56 8.19
CA GLN A 213 -5.42 -31.10 6.98
C GLN A 213 -5.36 -30.02 5.90
N GLY A 214 -4.15 -29.84 5.35
CA GLY A 214 -3.90 -29.05 4.15
C GLY A 214 -3.64 -27.57 4.43
N GLN A 215 -2.45 -27.08 4.07
CA GLN A 215 -2.17 -25.66 3.99
C GLN A 215 -3.19 -25.00 3.04
N PRO A 216 -3.85 -23.89 3.43
CA PRO A 216 -4.72 -23.17 2.51
C PRO A 216 -3.86 -22.60 1.39
N GLU A 217 -4.16 -23.07 0.18
CA GLU A 217 -3.63 -22.57 -1.07
C GLU A 217 -3.87 -21.06 -1.13
N VAL A 218 -2.78 -20.29 -1.23
CA VAL A 218 -2.80 -18.82 -1.20
C VAL A 218 -3.60 -18.32 -2.40
N THR A 219 -4.89 -18.05 -2.21
CA THR A 219 -5.78 -17.51 -3.24
C THR A 219 -5.56 -15.99 -3.33
N GLY A 220 -4.37 -15.62 -3.79
CA GLY A 220 -3.99 -14.24 -4.04
C GLY A 220 -4.65 -13.69 -5.30
N GLY A 221 -4.99 -12.39 -5.28
CA GLY A 221 -5.42 -11.65 -6.47
C GLY A 221 -4.38 -11.68 -7.60
N PRO A 222 -4.69 -11.17 -8.80
CA PRO A 222 -3.86 -11.31 -10.00
C PRO A 222 -2.42 -10.79 -9.85
N ILE A 223 -2.18 -9.80 -8.99
CA ILE A 223 -0.83 -9.33 -8.64
C ILE A 223 -0.08 -10.37 -7.81
N ALA A 224 -0.73 -10.99 -6.81
CA ALA A 224 -0.13 -12.07 -6.04
C ALA A 224 0.12 -13.32 -6.89
N ARG A 225 -0.72 -13.60 -7.91
CA ARG A 225 -0.47 -14.66 -8.90
C ARG A 225 0.71 -14.35 -9.83
N GLN A 226 0.85 -13.10 -10.27
CA GLN A 226 2.03 -12.67 -11.05
C GLN A 226 3.32 -12.74 -10.23
N PHE A 227 3.26 -12.41 -8.93
CA PHE A 227 4.38 -12.60 -8.01
C PHE A 227 4.69 -14.07 -7.73
N ALA A 228 3.68 -14.94 -7.63
CA ALA A 228 3.87 -16.38 -7.45
C ALA A 228 4.47 -17.05 -8.69
N ALA A 229 3.99 -16.71 -9.89
CA ALA A 229 4.52 -17.20 -11.17
C ALA A 229 5.96 -16.73 -11.41
N ALA A 230 6.26 -15.46 -11.17
CA ALA A 230 7.62 -14.92 -11.27
C ALA A 230 8.59 -15.56 -10.24
N ARG A 231 8.05 -16.01 -9.09
CA ARG A 231 8.84 -16.69 -8.06
C ARG A 231 9.09 -18.17 -8.40
N GLN A 232 8.16 -18.83 -9.09
CA GLN A 232 8.35 -20.18 -9.64
C GLN A 232 9.36 -20.20 -10.80
N GLU A 233 9.32 -19.20 -11.69
CA GLU A 233 10.32 -19.05 -12.77
C GLU A 233 11.75 -18.78 -12.24
N MET A 234 11.87 -18.13 -11.07
CA MET A 234 13.16 -17.92 -10.40
C MET A 234 13.68 -19.15 -9.65
N THR A 235 12.82 -20.09 -9.28
CA THR A 235 13.22 -21.34 -8.57
C THR A 235 13.63 -22.47 -9.50
N ASP A 236 13.21 -22.44 -10.77
CA ASP A 236 13.65 -23.41 -11.80
C ASP A 236 15.05 -23.12 -12.38
N VAL A 237 15.73 -22.10 -11.86
CA VAL A 237 17.16 -21.88 -12.11
C VAL A 237 17.96 -22.30 -10.87
N GLN A 238 18.53 -23.51 -10.90
CA GLN A 238 19.33 -24.05 -9.80
C GLN A 238 20.67 -24.64 -10.29
N PRO A 239 21.75 -24.69 -9.48
CA PRO A 239 22.17 -23.85 -8.36
C PRO A 239 23.58 -23.25 -8.60
N GLY A 240 23.93 -22.16 -7.92
CA GLY A 240 25.32 -21.68 -8.00
C GLY A 240 25.70 -20.46 -7.18
N ARG A 241 25.06 -20.19 -6.03
CA ARG A 241 25.62 -19.23 -5.08
C ARG A 241 25.39 -19.72 -3.65
N ARG A 242 26.51 -20.01 -2.98
CA ARG A 242 26.55 -20.35 -1.55
C ARG A 242 25.89 -19.24 -0.75
N SER A 243 25.10 -19.62 0.24
CA SER A 243 24.41 -18.68 1.12
C SER A 243 25.43 -17.87 1.93
N MET A 244 25.16 -16.58 2.16
CA MET A 244 25.94 -15.73 3.07
C MET A 244 26.06 -16.35 4.47
N ALA A 245 25.10 -17.17 4.90
CA ALA A 245 25.14 -17.91 6.15
C ALA A 245 26.24 -18.99 6.18
N GLU A 246 26.51 -19.65 5.04
CA GLU A 246 27.59 -20.64 4.88
C GLU A 246 28.97 -19.99 4.84
N THR A 247 29.07 -18.80 4.24
CA THR A 247 30.31 -18.00 4.25
C THR A 247 30.64 -17.51 5.65
N LEU A 248 29.64 -17.10 6.42
CA LEU A 248 29.82 -16.66 7.81
C LEU A 248 30.15 -17.83 8.74
N GLN A 249 29.49 -18.99 8.60
CA GLN A 249 29.85 -20.18 9.40
C GLN A 249 31.27 -20.67 9.13
N ASN A 250 31.76 -20.64 7.90
CA ASN A 250 33.15 -21.02 7.59
C ASN A 250 34.17 -19.99 8.07
N ALA A 251 33.84 -18.70 8.06
CA ALA A 251 34.70 -17.64 8.58
C ALA A 251 34.87 -17.72 10.11
N PHE A 252 33.84 -18.17 10.84
CA PHE A 252 33.90 -18.33 12.30
C PHE A 252 34.35 -19.73 12.74
N ALA A 253 34.17 -20.78 11.93
CA ALA A 253 34.67 -22.13 12.22
C ALA A 253 36.19 -22.29 11.99
N ALA A 254 36.80 -21.44 11.16
CA ALA A 254 38.26 -21.41 10.96
C ALA A 254 39.03 -20.78 12.14
N ALA A 255 38.32 -20.29 13.16
CA ALA A 255 38.89 -19.61 14.31
C ALA A 255 38.74 -20.42 15.61
N SER A 256 39.33 -21.62 15.65
CA SER A 256 40.01 -22.22 16.83
C SER A 256 40.50 -23.63 16.47
N PRO A 257 41.75 -24.02 16.80
CA PRO A 257 42.22 -24.00 18.20
C PRO A 257 43.66 -23.51 18.40
N GLY A 258 43.90 -22.73 19.47
CA GLY A 258 45.20 -22.74 20.18
C GLY A 258 46.17 -21.57 20.03
N GLY A 259 45.78 -20.36 19.60
CA GLY A 259 46.72 -19.22 19.51
C GLY A 259 46.17 -17.93 20.08
N ALA A 260 46.83 -17.36 21.09
CA ALA A 260 46.50 -16.06 21.68
C ALA A 260 46.55 -14.94 20.62
N ALA A 261 45.38 -14.41 20.24
CA ALA A 261 45.29 -13.26 19.34
C ALA A 261 45.22 -11.97 20.16
N THR A 262 46.29 -11.18 20.04
CA THR A 262 46.50 -9.87 20.66
C THR A 262 45.48 -8.84 20.16
N VAL A 263 44.86 -8.12 21.10
CA VAL A 263 43.90 -7.06 20.83
C VAL A 263 44.58 -5.91 20.05
N PRO A 264 44.02 -5.48 18.89
CA PRO A 264 44.53 -4.37 18.09
C PRO A 264 44.68 -3.06 18.88
N ALA A 265 45.77 -2.34 18.65
CA ALA A 265 46.16 -1.15 19.43
C ALA A 265 45.11 -0.01 19.39
N ASN A 266 44.32 0.09 18.33
CA ASN A 266 43.24 1.05 18.18
C ASN A 266 42.04 0.77 19.10
N ILE A 267 41.81 -0.49 19.50
CA ILE A 267 40.73 -0.85 20.44
C ILE A 267 41.15 -0.56 21.88
N ARG A 268 42.45 -0.67 22.20
CA ARG A 268 42.99 -0.33 23.53
C ARG A 268 42.94 1.18 23.80
N ALA A 269 43.15 1.99 22.76
CA ALA A 269 43.05 3.45 22.85
C ALA A 269 41.60 3.95 23.04
N ALA A 270 40.61 3.23 22.48
CA ALA A 270 39.21 3.59 22.61
C ALA A 270 38.66 3.34 24.03
N TYR A 271 39.09 2.26 24.69
CA TYR A 271 38.68 1.97 26.08
C TYR A 271 39.33 2.88 27.12
N GLY A 272 40.55 3.37 26.88
CA GLY A 272 41.23 4.30 27.79
C GLY A 272 40.64 5.72 27.82
N GLN A 273 39.87 6.11 26.78
CA GLN A 273 39.18 7.41 26.73
C GLN A 273 37.84 7.40 27.48
N LEU A 274 37.14 6.27 27.54
CA LEU A 274 35.86 6.16 28.25
C LEU A 274 36.01 6.16 29.78
N GLN A 275 37.09 5.57 30.30
CA GLN A 275 37.38 5.62 31.75
C GLN A 275 37.73 7.01 32.29
N LYS A 276 38.05 7.99 31.43
CA LYS A 276 38.31 9.37 31.85
C LYS A 276 37.04 10.22 31.97
N PHE A 277 35.88 9.69 31.56
CA PHE A 277 34.57 10.35 31.64
C PHE A 277 33.57 9.64 32.57
N GLY A 278 34.01 8.64 33.34
CA GLY A 278 33.22 8.08 34.45
C GLY A 278 31.96 7.32 34.05
N MET A 279 31.97 6.59 32.93
CA MET A 279 31.00 5.54 32.62
C MET A 279 31.70 4.20 32.41
#